data_AF-A0A016VR64-F1
#
_entry.id   AF-A0A016VR64-F1
#
_cell.length_a   1.000
_cell.length_b   1.000
_cell.length_c   1.000
_cell.angle_alpha   90.00
_cell.angle_beta   90.00
_cell.angle_gamma   90.00
#
_symmetry.space_group_name_H-M   'P 1'
#
loop_
_entity.id
_entity.type
_entity.pdbx_description
1 polymer ?
#
loop_
_entity_poly.entity_id
_entity_poly.type
_entity_poly.pdbx_seq_one_letter_code
_entity_poly.pdbx_strand_id
1 'polypeptide(L)'
;MFLNRLRTTNITEGCVMESFDVNALYTNVSNDSAMQAIFELLSEHVGTINLHGFSISQLMLLLKACLNCNVFRWYGRYFAQVRGLAMGQRLAPTLAIAFMAKIELPTLSCRPLLYCRYIDDCFVICATQADMDKCFQLMNEQSEHIKLTRDKPTDGWLSFLNVQVRITKGVYWTKWYRKPSNKNILVHFLSAHPSHMKRAVVTNMFRTAAKVCSGRAEKEESLELARQIAMSNGYEGHVSTSKRRRQLLPRNRDPTIAEKIPFCLPFISDEVSTAIRQCLRRSALNNIVSVVEIPPGNLKRQLVRNRMYDRFCITPNCVVCPTGKPGNCMCSGVIYLITCISCGEEYIGETARPLCARIREHLDGKQRSRESTPLGNHRRVQHDGANFDVNVKILAQEPETSARKTLEALWIQAKNPKMNRKEECLSITRELAPYLELLF
;
A
#
# COMPACT_ATOMS: atom_id res chain seq x y z
N MET A 1 -6.20 22.16 -5.94
CA MET A 1 -5.34 22.76 -6.97
C MET A 1 -6.15 23.12 -8.22
N PHE A 2 -6.77 22.15 -8.91
CA PHE A 2 -7.62 22.40 -10.11
C PHE A 2 -8.65 23.53 -9.95
N LEU A 3 -9.58 23.41 -8.98
CA LEU A 3 -10.63 24.42 -8.78
C LEU A 3 -10.08 25.83 -8.47
N ASN A 4 -8.91 25.93 -7.86
CA ASN A 4 -8.28 27.23 -7.62
C ASN A 4 -7.72 27.83 -8.91
N ARG A 5 -7.16 27.01 -9.80
CA ARG A 5 -6.73 27.45 -11.14
C ARG A 5 -7.93 27.86 -11.98
N LEU A 6 -9.02 27.08 -11.97
CA LEU A 6 -10.26 27.44 -12.65
C LEU A 6 -10.82 28.78 -12.14
N ARG A 7 -10.83 29.01 -10.82
CA ARG A 7 -11.25 30.28 -10.19
C ARG A 7 -10.46 31.50 -10.63
N THR A 8 -9.17 31.32 -10.92
CA THR A 8 -8.24 32.41 -11.26
C THR A 8 -8.04 32.58 -12.76
N THR A 9 -8.61 31.67 -13.56
CA THR A 9 -8.57 31.75 -15.03
C THR A 9 -9.53 32.85 -15.49
N ASN A 10 -9.06 33.70 -16.40
CA ASN A 10 -9.92 34.68 -17.05
C ASN A 10 -10.69 33.99 -18.19
N ILE A 11 -11.97 33.70 -17.93
CA ILE A 11 -12.85 32.98 -18.87
C ILE A 11 -13.58 34.01 -19.73
N THR A 12 -13.29 34.02 -21.02
CA THR A 12 -13.92 34.93 -21.99
C THR A 12 -15.25 34.38 -22.49
N GLU A 13 -16.12 35.26 -22.98
CA GLU A 13 -17.29 34.83 -23.75
C GLU A 13 -16.82 34.10 -25.02
N GLY A 14 -17.39 32.93 -25.31
CA GLY A 14 -17.03 32.09 -26.47
C GLY A 14 -15.89 31.10 -26.25
N CYS A 15 -15.31 31.01 -25.05
CA CYS A 15 -14.28 30.00 -24.78
C CYS A 15 -14.82 28.56 -24.93
N VAL A 16 -13.92 27.65 -25.27
CA VAL A 16 -14.23 26.22 -25.42
C VAL A 16 -13.50 25.44 -24.33
N MET A 17 -14.20 24.48 -23.71
CA MET A 17 -13.60 23.52 -22.78
C MET A 17 -13.75 22.09 -23.32
N GLU A 18 -12.67 21.33 -23.26
CA GLU A 18 -12.63 19.90 -23.59
C GLU A 18 -11.71 19.18 -22.58
N SER A 19 -11.94 17.89 -22.38
CA SER A 19 -11.00 17.04 -21.64
C SER A 19 -10.30 16.09 -22.58
N PHE A 20 -9.00 15.89 -22.40
CA PHE A 20 -8.23 14.90 -23.15
C PHE A 20 -7.87 13.73 -22.24
N ASP A 21 -8.06 12.51 -22.72
CA ASP A 21 -7.71 11.28 -22.00
C ASP A 21 -6.63 10.54 -22.78
N VAL A 22 -5.58 10.08 -22.09
CA VAL A 22 -4.48 9.37 -22.72
C VAL A 22 -4.78 7.87 -22.77
N ASN A 23 -4.91 7.32 -23.98
CA ASN A 23 -5.18 5.90 -24.15
C ASN A 23 -4.04 5.05 -23.61
N ALA A 24 -4.36 4.26 -22.58
CA ALA A 24 -3.50 3.22 -22.01
C ALA A 24 -2.06 3.70 -21.76
N LEU A 25 -1.91 4.84 -21.07
CA LEU A 25 -0.66 5.56 -20.86
C LEU A 25 0.51 4.62 -20.49
N TYR A 26 0.38 3.86 -19.41
CA TYR A 26 1.48 3.02 -18.89
C TYR A 26 1.94 1.96 -19.90
N THR A 27 1.03 1.33 -20.64
CA THR A 27 1.39 0.29 -21.61
C THR A 27 2.02 0.87 -22.87
N ASN A 28 1.67 2.10 -23.23
CA ASN A 28 2.09 2.74 -24.47
C ASN A 28 3.41 3.52 -24.37
N VAL A 29 3.75 4.03 -23.17
CA VAL A 29 5.05 4.67 -22.90
C VAL A 29 6.17 3.64 -22.93
N SER A 30 7.11 3.79 -23.87
CA SER A 30 8.29 2.90 -23.92
C SER A 30 9.26 3.23 -22.79
N ASN A 31 10.02 2.22 -22.33
CA ASN A 31 11.04 2.41 -21.29
C ASN A 31 12.10 3.42 -21.74
N ASP A 32 12.54 3.35 -22.99
CA ASP A 32 13.56 4.25 -23.52
C ASP A 32 13.05 5.69 -23.60
N SER A 33 11.81 5.91 -24.06
CA SER A 33 11.22 7.25 -24.10
C SER A 33 11.06 7.86 -22.71
N ALA A 34 10.66 7.05 -21.72
CA ALA A 34 10.56 7.50 -20.34
C ALA A 34 11.94 7.83 -19.74
N MET A 35 12.94 6.99 -20.00
CA MET A 35 14.32 7.25 -19.58
C MET A 35 14.87 8.53 -20.21
N GLN A 36 14.62 8.74 -21.51
CA GLN A 36 15.05 9.94 -22.21
C GLN A 36 14.41 11.20 -21.61
N ALA A 37 13.11 11.18 -21.30
CA ALA A 37 12.42 12.31 -20.66
C ALA A 37 13.01 12.63 -19.28
N ILE A 38 13.35 11.63 -18.47
CA ILE A 38 14.02 11.83 -17.17
C ILE A 38 15.42 12.40 -17.36
N PHE A 39 16.19 11.88 -18.32
CA PHE A 39 17.54 12.37 -18.59
C PHE A 39 17.53 13.85 -18.99
N GLU A 40 16.61 14.25 -19.86
CA GLU A 40 16.43 15.65 -20.27
C GLU A 40 16.10 16.54 -19.07
N LEU A 41 15.13 16.15 -18.24
CA LEU A 41 14.75 16.90 -17.03
C LEU A 41 15.88 17.02 -16.00
N LEU A 42 16.63 15.94 -15.78
CA LEU A 42 17.77 15.95 -14.86
C LEU A 42 18.91 16.84 -15.39
N SER A 43 19.11 16.85 -16.70
CA SER A 43 20.14 17.68 -17.34
C SER A 43 19.77 19.16 -17.27
N GLU A 44 18.50 19.50 -17.50
CA GLU A 44 17.98 20.87 -17.39
C GLU A 44 18.06 21.41 -15.96
N HIS A 45 17.85 20.56 -14.96
CA HIS A 45 17.77 20.95 -13.55
C HIS A 45 18.93 20.46 -12.68
N VAL A 46 20.08 20.16 -13.29
CA VAL A 46 21.25 19.60 -12.59
C VAL A 46 21.72 20.48 -11.42
N GLY A 47 21.56 21.81 -11.52
CA GLY A 47 21.96 22.76 -10.48
C GLY A 47 20.96 22.96 -9.34
N THR A 48 19.72 22.50 -9.48
CA THR A 48 18.66 22.68 -8.47
C THR A 48 18.28 21.40 -7.75
N ILE A 49 18.54 20.24 -8.36
CA ILE A 49 18.19 18.93 -7.79
C ILE A 49 19.37 18.39 -6.99
N ASN A 50 19.11 18.04 -5.72
CA ASN A 50 20.06 17.29 -4.91
C ASN A 50 20.08 15.82 -5.36
N LEU A 51 21.16 15.40 -6.01
CA LEU A 51 21.36 14.03 -6.45
C LEU A 51 21.95 13.11 -5.37
N HIS A 52 22.11 13.59 -4.14
CA HIS A 52 22.61 12.83 -2.98
C HIS A 52 23.92 12.08 -3.25
N GLY A 53 24.84 12.71 -4.00
CA GLY A 53 26.15 12.16 -4.34
C GLY A 53 26.19 11.27 -5.59
N PHE A 54 25.06 11.03 -6.26
CA PHE A 54 25.03 10.34 -7.55
C PHE A 54 25.25 11.32 -8.72
N SER A 55 25.94 10.86 -9.74
CA SER A 55 25.92 11.49 -11.06
C SER A 55 24.65 11.12 -11.84
N ILE A 56 24.27 11.93 -12.82
CA ILE A 56 23.11 11.63 -13.70
C ILE A 56 23.28 10.26 -14.37
N SER A 57 24.47 9.92 -14.85
CA SER A 57 24.75 8.63 -15.49
C SER A 57 24.53 7.45 -14.54
N GLN A 58 24.98 7.55 -13.29
CA GLN A 58 24.74 6.52 -12.26
C GLN A 58 23.24 6.38 -11.95
N LEU A 59 22.51 7.50 -11.84
CA LEU A 59 21.07 7.47 -11.60
C LEU A 59 20.32 6.82 -12.77
N MET A 60 20.69 7.14 -14.01
CA MET A 60 20.12 6.54 -15.21
C MET A 60 20.43 5.04 -15.31
N LEU A 61 21.62 4.60 -14.87
CA LEU A 61 21.96 3.17 -14.79
C LEU A 61 21.06 2.43 -13.79
N LEU A 62 20.84 3.00 -12.60
CA LEU A 62 19.94 2.43 -11.60
C LEU A 62 18.50 2.38 -12.11
N LEU A 63 18.03 3.44 -12.75
CA LEU A 63 16.71 3.49 -13.36
C LEU A 63 16.53 2.40 -14.43
N LYS A 64 17.54 2.22 -15.30
CA LYS A 64 17.55 1.15 -16.31
C LYS A 64 17.45 -0.23 -15.67
N ALA A 65 18.23 -0.47 -14.62
CA ALA A 65 18.17 -1.73 -13.88
C ALA A 65 16.77 -1.97 -13.28
N CYS A 66 16.13 -0.94 -12.71
CA CYS A 66 14.76 -1.05 -12.21
C CYS A 66 13.75 -1.38 -13.31
N LEU A 67 13.87 -0.78 -14.50
CA LEU A 67 12.95 -1.02 -15.63
C LEU A 67 13.16 -2.38 -16.31
N ASN A 68 14.38 -2.90 -16.30
CA ASN A 68 14.68 -4.25 -16.81
C ASN A 68 14.14 -5.35 -15.88
N CYS A 69 14.00 -5.08 -14.59
CA CYS A 69 13.51 -6.04 -13.58
C CYS A 69 11.98 -6.17 -13.56
N ASN A 70 11.33 -6.25 -14.73
CA ASN A 70 9.88 -6.38 -14.87
C ASN A 70 9.46 -7.80 -15.26
N VAL A 71 9.72 -8.76 -14.36
CA VAL A 71 9.36 -10.18 -14.53
C VAL A 71 8.12 -10.51 -13.70
N PHE A 72 7.12 -11.13 -14.32
CA PHE A 72 5.91 -11.60 -13.65
C PHE A 72 5.61 -13.05 -14.03
N ARG A 73 4.80 -13.74 -13.22
CA ARG A 73 4.43 -15.14 -13.45
C ARG A 73 2.94 -15.26 -13.78
N TRP A 74 2.63 -15.88 -14.90
CA TRP A 74 1.26 -16.14 -15.35
C TRP A 74 1.13 -17.61 -15.80
N TYR A 75 0.11 -18.31 -15.31
CA TYR A 75 -0.14 -19.72 -15.63
C TYR A 75 1.10 -20.64 -15.47
N GLY A 76 1.87 -20.43 -14.39
CA GLY A 76 3.08 -21.22 -14.09
C GLY A 76 4.32 -20.86 -14.92
N ARG A 77 4.21 -19.96 -15.90
CA ARG A 77 5.34 -19.50 -16.74
C ARG A 77 5.77 -18.09 -16.35
N TYR A 78 7.06 -17.82 -16.50
CA TYR A 78 7.64 -16.50 -16.26
C TYR A 78 7.65 -15.70 -17.56
N PHE A 79 7.26 -14.43 -17.46
CA PHE A 79 7.22 -13.48 -18.57
C PHE A 79 7.97 -12.21 -18.16
N ALA A 80 8.67 -11.60 -19.10
CA ALA A 80 9.24 -10.27 -18.93
C ALA A 80 8.42 -9.27 -19.74
N GLN A 81 8.03 -8.16 -19.13
CA GLN A 81 7.40 -7.06 -19.85
C GLN A 81 8.47 -6.30 -20.63
N VAL A 82 8.45 -6.46 -21.96
CA VAL A 82 9.44 -5.87 -22.87
C VAL A 82 9.14 -4.41 -23.26
N ARG A 83 7.87 -3.99 -23.12
CA ARG A 83 7.41 -2.64 -23.45
C ARG A 83 6.36 -2.17 -22.45
N GLY A 84 6.36 -0.86 -22.20
CA GLY A 84 5.45 -0.25 -21.25
C GLY A 84 6.06 -0.15 -19.86
N LEU A 85 5.57 0.80 -19.09
CA LEU A 85 5.83 0.93 -17.67
C LEU A 85 4.95 -0.06 -16.91
N ALA A 86 5.56 -0.93 -16.10
CA ALA A 86 4.83 -1.93 -15.34
C ALA A 86 3.91 -1.28 -14.30
N MET A 87 2.60 -1.52 -14.41
CA MET A 87 1.63 -1.02 -13.43
C MET A 87 1.91 -1.65 -12.05
N GLY A 88 2.01 -0.81 -11.03
CA GLY A 88 2.40 -1.23 -9.67
C GLY A 88 3.90 -1.08 -9.37
N GLN A 89 4.73 -0.81 -10.38
CA GLN A 89 6.11 -0.38 -10.15
C GLN A 89 6.11 1.03 -9.54
N ARG A 90 6.91 1.25 -8.48
CA ARG A 90 6.94 2.53 -7.75
C ARG A 90 7.37 3.73 -8.60
N LEU A 91 8.23 3.50 -9.60
CA LEU A 91 8.76 4.55 -10.47
C LEU A 91 7.85 4.85 -11.67
N ALA A 92 6.94 3.95 -12.02
CA ALA A 92 6.10 4.09 -13.22
C ALA A 92 5.30 5.41 -13.24
N PRO A 93 4.65 5.87 -12.15
CA PRO A 93 3.93 7.14 -12.16
C PRO A 93 4.83 8.34 -12.44
N THR A 94 6.01 8.39 -11.82
CA THR A 94 6.98 9.49 -12.03
C THR A 94 7.47 9.52 -13.47
N LEU A 95 7.78 8.35 -14.03
CA LEU A 95 8.22 8.20 -15.42
C LEU A 95 7.14 8.61 -16.42
N ALA A 96 5.89 8.20 -16.18
CA ALA A 96 4.76 8.58 -17.00
C ALA A 96 4.52 10.11 -16.94
N ILE A 97 4.65 10.74 -15.76
CA ILE A 97 4.50 12.19 -15.60
C ILE A 97 5.60 12.94 -16.37
N ALA A 98 6.85 12.51 -16.26
CA ALA A 98 7.98 13.10 -16.97
C ALA A 98 7.83 12.99 -18.49
N PHE A 99 7.45 11.81 -18.98
CA PHE A 99 7.17 11.62 -20.40
C PHE A 99 6.00 12.49 -20.88
N MET A 100 4.91 12.58 -20.11
CA MET A 100 3.78 13.45 -20.46
C MET A 100 4.12 14.94 -20.45
N ALA A 101 5.10 15.37 -19.64
CA ALA A 101 5.60 16.75 -19.67
C ALA A 101 6.23 17.10 -21.03
N LYS A 102 6.87 16.12 -21.69
CA LYS A 102 7.39 16.29 -23.06
C LYS A 102 6.26 16.34 -24.09
N ILE A 103 5.26 15.46 -23.97
CA ILE A 103 4.09 15.42 -24.88
C ILE A 103 3.28 16.72 -24.82
N GLU A 104 3.17 17.35 -23.65
CA GLU A 104 2.38 18.57 -23.47
C GLU A 104 3.12 19.86 -23.80
N LEU A 105 4.46 19.85 -23.90
CA LEU A 105 5.26 21.05 -24.17
C LEU A 105 4.77 21.87 -25.39
N PRO A 106 4.39 21.25 -26.54
CA PRO A 106 3.90 22.01 -27.70
C PRO A 106 2.58 22.73 -27.46
N THR A 107 1.76 22.30 -26.48
CA THR A 107 0.48 22.96 -26.16
C THR A 107 0.66 24.39 -25.68
N LEU A 108 1.85 24.73 -25.14
CA LEU A 108 2.18 26.10 -24.76
C LEU A 108 2.10 27.06 -25.95
N SER A 109 2.35 26.56 -27.17
CA SER A 109 2.25 27.36 -28.39
C SER A 109 0.82 27.77 -28.75
N CYS A 110 -0.20 26.98 -28.37
CA CYS A 110 -1.61 27.36 -28.56
C CYS A 110 -2.09 28.36 -27.50
N ARG A 111 -1.30 28.61 -26.44
CA ARG A 111 -1.64 29.51 -25.32
C ARG A 111 -3.06 29.24 -24.76
N PRO A 112 -3.37 28.01 -24.31
CA PRO A 112 -4.66 27.73 -23.70
C PRO A 112 -4.89 28.65 -22.49
N LEU A 113 -6.14 29.10 -22.32
CA LEU A 113 -6.56 29.90 -21.16
C LEU A 113 -6.33 29.13 -19.86
N LEU A 114 -6.57 27.81 -19.89
CA LEU A 114 -6.27 26.90 -18.80
C LEU A 114 -5.84 25.55 -19.35
N TYR A 115 -4.75 25.01 -18.82
CA TYR A 115 -4.35 23.62 -19.03
C TYR A 115 -4.02 22.98 -17.69
N CYS A 116 -4.76 21.93 -17.32
CA CYS A 116 -4.55 21.14 -16.11
C CYS A 116 -4.45 19.66 -16.47
N ARG A 117 -3.45 18.97 -15.91
CA ARG A 117 -3.32 17.52 -16.06
C ARG A 117 -3.23 16.82 -14.72
N TYR A 118 -3.86 15.67 -14.62
CA TYR A 118 -3.72 14.73 -13.53
C TYR A 118 -3.37 13.36 -14.11
N ILE A 119 -2.07 13.06 -14.16
CA ILE A 119 -1.53 11.85 -14.81
C ILE A 119 -1.92 11.79 -16.29
N ASP A 120 -2.99 11.07 -16.62
CA ASP A 120 -3.57 10.80 -17.94
C ASP A 120 -4.78 11.71 -18.26
N ASP A 121 -5.56 12.10 -17.25
CA ASP A 121 -6.70 13.01 -17.42
C ASP A 121 -6.21 14.47 -17.61
N CYS A 122 -6.55 15.11 -18.74
CA CYS A 122 -6.29 16.53 -19.02
C CYS A 122 -7.59 17.34 -19.11
N PHE A 123 -7.54 18.60 -18.70
CA PHE A 123 -8.61 19.57 -18.81
C PHE A 123 -8.07 20.85 -19.44
N VAL A 124 -8.65 21.24 -20.56
CA VAL A 124 -8.17 22.35 -21.38
C VAL A 124 -9.31 23.35 -21.61
N ILE A 125 -8.98 24.64 -21.48
CA ILE A 125 -9.84 25.75 -21.92
C ILE A 125 -9.04 26.57 -22.94
N CYS A 126 -9.62 26.79 -24.12
CA CYS A 126 -9.06 27.64 -25.16
C CYS A 126 -10.02 28.80 -25.49
N ALA A 127 -9.49 29.87 -26.07
CA ALA A 127 -10.29 31.01 -26.49
C ALA A 127 -11.22 30.65 -27.67
N THR A 128 -10.74 29.81 -28.60
CA THR A 128 -11.49 29.36 -29.78
C THR A 128 -11.44 27.85 -29.94
N GLN A 129 -12.38 27.29 -30.71
CA GLN A 129 -12.35 25.87 -31.09
C GLN A 129 -11.13 25.55 -31.97
N ALA A 130 -10.68 26.49 -32.82
CA ALA A 130 -9.51 26.28 -33.67
C ALA A 130 -8.22 26.10 -32.85
N ASP A 131 -8.06 26.89 -31.77
CA ASP A 131 -6.93 26.73 -30.85
C ASP A 131 -6.99 25.40 -30.10
N MET A 132 -8.20 24.97 -29.69
CA MET A 132 -8.43 23.67 -29.05
C MET A 132 -8.05 22.51 -29.99
N ASP A 133 -8.53 22.56 -31.24
CA ASP A 133 -8.28 21.53 -32.25
C ASP A 133 -6.78 21.45 -32.58
N LYS A 134 -6.12 22.60 -32.74
CA LYS A 134 -4.66 22.67 -32.93
C LYS A 134 -3.91 22.05 -31.76
N CYS A 135 -4.31 22.35 -30.52
CA CYS A 135 -3.68 21.78 -29.34
C CYS A 135 -3.86 20.26 -29.26
N PHE A 136 -5.06 19.76 -29.53
CA PHE A 136 -5.34 18.33 -29.58
C PHE A 136 -4.51 17.61 -30.66
N GLN A 137 -4.38 18.22 -31.84
CA GLN A 137 -3.58 17.69 -32.94
C GLN A 137 -2.09 17.63 -32.56
N LEU A 138 -1.53 18.74 -32.08
CA LEU A 138 -0.12 18.82 -31.70
C LEU A 138 0.25 17.74 -30.67
N MET A 139 -0.57 17.51 -29.64
CA MET A 139 -0.31 16.46 -28.65
C MET A 139 -0.31 15.05 -29.26
N ASN A 140 -1.21 14.77 -30.20
CA ASN A 140 -1.33 13.47 -30.85
C ASN A 140 -0.22 13.20 -31.89
N GLU A 141 0.49 14.24 -32.33
CA GLU A 141 1.63 14.16 -33.27
C GLU A 141 2.96 13.89 -32.56
N GLN A 142 3.04 14.06 -31.23
CA GLN A 142 4.31 13.92 -30.49
C GLN A 142 4.81 12.48 -30.36
N SER A 143 3.94 11.50 -30.57
CA SER A 143 4.30 10.09 -30.43
C SER A 143 3.41 9.21 -31.30
N GLU A 144 4.03 8.21 -31.93
CA GLU A 144 3.31 7.19 -32.69
C GLU A 144 2.41 6.34 -31.79
N HIS A 145 2.86 6.06 -30.56
CA HIS A 145 2.24 5.08 -29.68
C HIS A 145 1.31 5.68 -28.62
N ILE A 146 1.36 6.99 -28.42
CA ILE A 146 0.50 7.67 -27.45
C ILE A 146 -0.54 8.45 -28.23
N LYS A 147 -1.80 8.08 -28.00
CA LYS A 147 -2.96 8.74 -28.61
C LYS A 147 -3.87 9.24 -27.51
N LEU A 148 -4.38 10.45 -27.69
CA LEU A 148 -5.32 11.09 -26.80
C LEU A 148 -6.70 11.04 -27.45
N THR A 149 -7.71 10.71 -26.66
CA THR A 149 -9.11 10.95 -27.00
C THR A 149 -9.56 12.27 -26.40
N ARG A 150 -10.65 12.83 -26.92
CA ARG A 150 -11.22 14.06 -26.40
C ARG A 150 -12.70 13.90 -26.12
N ASP A 151 -13.13 14.41 -24.98
CA ASP A 151 -14.53 14.49 -24.60
C ASP A 151 -14.97 15.95 -24.62
N LYS A 152 -16.15 16.15 -25.22
CA LYS A 152 -16.84 17.45 -25.25
C LYS A 152 -17.91 17.49 -24.16
N PRO A 153 -18.33 18.69 -23.73
CA PRO A 153 -19.39 18.82 -22.73
C PRO A 153 -20.71 18.20 -23.24
N THR A 154 -21.33 17.36 -22.42
CA THR A 154 -22.67 16.80 -22.66
C THR A 154 -23.67 17.56 -21.80
N ASP A 155 -24.76 18.06 -22.39
CA ASP A 155 -25.73 18.96 -21.73
C ASP A 155 -25.06 20.18 -21.06
N GLY A 156 -23.96 20.66 -21.67
CA GLY A 156 -23.14 21.76 -21.16
C GLY A 156 -22.23 21.42 -19.98
N TRP A 157 -22.20 20.16 -19.52
CA TRP A 157 -21.34 19.70 -18.43
C TRP A 157 -20.20 18.82 -18.94
N LEU A 158 -18.99 19.10 -18.44
CA LEU A 158 -17.80 18.30 -18.69
C LEU A 158 -17.27 17.72 -17.38
N SER A 159 -17.06 16.42 -17.33
CA SER A 159 -16.50 15.74 -16.16
C SER A 159 -14.98 15.81 -16.15
N PHE A 160 -14.40 16.17 -15.01
CA PHE A 160 -12.96 16.08 -14.76
C PHE A 160 -12.69 15.66 -13.32
N LEU A 161 -11.97 14.54 -13.14
CA LEU A 161 -11.74 13.91 -11.84
C LEU A 161 -13.07 13.63 -11.09
N ASN A 162 -13.28 14.31 -9.96
CA ASN A 162 -14.45 14.18 -9.10
C ASN A 162 -15.41 15.39 -9.19
N VAL A 163 -15.31 16.19 -10.25
CA VAL A 163 -16.13 17.40 -10.45
C VAL A 163 -16.69 17.42 -11.87
N GLN A 164 -17.89 17.97 -12.03
CA GLN A 164 -18.41 18.40 -13.32
C GLN A 164 -18.36 19.93 -13.40
N VAL A 165 -17.92 20.44 -14.55
CA VAL A 165 -17.76 21.86 -14.83
C VAL A 165 -18.72 22.25 -15.95
N ARG A 166 -19.41 23.36 -15.80
CA ARG A 166 -20.21 24.01 -16.84
C ARG A 166 -19.73 25.44 -16.99
N ILE A 167 -19.54 25.91 -18.21
CA ILE A 167 -19.18 27.31 -18.49
C ILE A 167 -20.25 27.89 -19.41
N THR A 168 -20.88 28.99 -19.01
CA THR A 168 -21.81 29.75 -19.85
C THR A 168 -21.59 31.25 -19.63
N LYS A 169 -21.46 32.00 -20.73
CA LYS A 169 -21.25 33.47 -20.73
C LYS A 169 -20.14 33.93 -19.77
N GLY A 170 -18.97 33.27 -19.82
CA GLY A 170 -17.82 33.61 -18.96
C GLY A 170 -17.93 33.19 -17.49
N VAL A 171 -19.09 32.69 -17.04
CA VAL A 171 -19.30 32.21 -15.67
C VAL A 171 -19.19 30.69 -15.66
N TYR A 172 -18.58 30.13 -14.61
CA TYR A 172 -18.48 28.69 -14.43
C TYR A 172 -19.26 28.20 -13.21
N TRP A 173 -19.84 27.01 -13.34
CA TRP A 173 -20.49 26.26 -12.28
C TRP A 173 -19.78 24.93 -12.10
N THR A 174 -19.71 24.49 -10.85
CA THR A 174 -19.13 23.20 -10.49
C THR A 174 -20.09 22.42 -9.61
N LYS A 175 -20.13 21.11 -9.81
CA LYS A 175 -20.85 20.16 -8.95
C LYS A 175 -20.05 18.88 -8.73
N TRP A 176 -20.31 18.18 -7.63
CA TRP A 176 -19.63 16.94 -7.33
C TRP A 176 -20.04 15.85 -8.31
N TYR A 177 -19.06 15.08 -8.80
CA TYR A 177 -19.29 14.05 -9.81
C TYR A 177 -18.66 12.72 -9.42
N ARG A 178 -19.32 11.64 -9.81
CA ARG A 178 -18.86 10.26 -9.65
C ARG A 178 -18.92 9.56 -11.00
N LYS A 179 -17.76 9.13 -11.52
CA LYS A 179 -17.68 8.33 -12.75
C LYS A 179 -18.60 7.10 -12.62
N PRO A 180 -19.37 6.69 -13.65
CA PRO A 180 -20.27 5.53 -13.60
C PRO A 180 -19.57 4.20 -13.23
N SER A 181 -18.28 4.08 -13.56
CA SER A 181 -17.45 2.93 -13.17
C SER A 181 -17.21 2.85 -11.66
N ASN A 182 -17.41 3.94 -10.92
CA ASN A 182 -17.22 3.98 -9.48
C ASN A 182 -18.37 3.27 -8.77
N LYS A 183 -18.06 2.18 -8.06
CA LYS A 183 -19.06 1.42 -7.29
C LYS A 183 -19.56 2.13 -6.03
N ASN A 184 -19.01 3.29 -5.69
CA ASN A 184 -19.35 4.08 -4.51
C ASN A 184 -19.28 3.27 -3.19
N ILE A 185 -18.38 2.29 -3.14
CA ILE A 185 -18.14 1.47 -1.96
C ILE A 185 -17.31 2.28 -0.97
N LEU A 186 -17.85 2.44 0.23
CA LEU A 186 -17.17 3.02 1.39
C LEU A 186 -16.87 1.92 2.41
N VAL A 187 -16.21 2.30 3.50
CA VAL A 187 -16.19 1.44 4.69
C VAL A 187 -17.64 1.29 5.17
N HIS A 188 -18.19 0.08 5.09
CA HIS A 188 -19.59 -0.15 5.48
C HIS A 188 -19.81 0.15 6.97
N PHE A 189 -21.00 0.65 7.34
CA PHE A 189 -21.33 1.02 8.72
C PHE A 189 -21.12 -0.12 9.73
N LEU A 190 -21.50 -1.34 9.34
CA LEU A 190 -21.36 -2.56 10.15
C LEU A 190 -19.95 -3.17 10.13
N SER A 191 -18.99 -2.56 9.44
CA SER A 191 -17.62 -3.10 9.42
C SER A 191 -16.94 -2.96 10.79
N ALA A 192 -16.03 -3.90 11.07
CA ALA A 192 -15.14 -3.91 12.23
C ALA A 192 -14.02 -2.86 12.12
N HIS A 193 -14.41 -1.61 11.88
CA HIS A 193 -13.54 -0.45 11.96
C HIS A 193 -14.00 0.42 13.12
N PRO A 194 -13.07 1.16 13.77
CA PRO A 194 -13.42 2.13 14.79
C PRO A 194 -14.49 3.11 14.30
N SER A 195 -15.48 3.42 15.16
CA SER A 195 -16.61 4.28 14.77
C SER A 195 -16.17 5.67 14.34
N HIS A 196 -15.07 6.19 14.91
CA HIS A 196 -14.53 7.48 14.51
C HIS A 196 -13.96 7.48 13.08
N MET A 197 -13.40 6.36 12.61
CA MET A 197 -12.89 6.20 11.25
C MET A 197 -14.05 6.16 10.25
N LYS A 198 -15.08 5.35 10.55
CA LYS A 198 -16.32 5.27 9.77
C LYS A 198 -16.97 6.65 9.61
N ARG A 199 -17.11 7.41 10.70
CA ARG A 199 -17.63 8.79 10.67
C ARG A 199 -16.75 9.74 9.87
N ALA A 200 -15.42 9.62 9.98
CA ALA A 200 -14.49 10.49 9.28
C ALA A 200 -14.58 10.32 7.75
N VAL A 201 -14.67 9.07 7.27
CA VAL A 201 -14.84 8.76 5.84
C VAL A 201 -16.10 9.43 5.28
N VAL A 202 -17.25 9.19 5.92
CA VAL A 202 -18.53 9.76 5.47
C VAL A 202 -18.54 11.29 5.59
N THR A 203 -18.06 11.84 6.71
CA THR A 203 -17.99 13.31 6.91
C THR A 203 -17.11 13.97 5.85
N ASN A 204 -15.98 13.35 5.49
CA ASN A 204 -15.10 13.88 4.44
C ASN A 204 -15.74 13.81 3.05
N MET A 205 -16.55 12.77 2.77
CA MET A 205 -17.32 12.70 1.53
C MET A 205 -18.32 13.86 1.43
N PHE A 206 -19.16 14.07 2.44
CA PHE A 206 -20.12 15.20 2.47
C PHE A 206 -19.42 16.55 2.39
N ARG A 207 -18.31 16.73 3.12
CA ARG A 207 -17.50 17.96 3.05
C ARG A 207 -16.97 18.19 1.64
N THR A 208 -16.49 17.13 0.97
CA THR A 208 -15.98 17.22 -0.39
C THR A 208 -17.09 17.60 -1.35
N ALA A 209 -18.23 16.89 -1.31
CA ALA A 209 -19.40 17.18 -2.13
C ALA A 209 -19.84 18.64 -2.00
N ALA A 210 -19.92 19.17 -0.78
CA ALA A 210 -20.26 20.57 -0.53
C ALA A 210 -19.18 21.57 -0.98
N LYS A 211 -17.90 21.24 -0.79
CA LYS A 211 -16.77 22.17 -1.03
C LYS A 211 -16.48 22.38 -2.51
N VAL A 212 -16.73 21.38 -3.35
CA VAL A 212 -16.43 21.44 -4.79
C VAL A 212 -17.54 22.09 -5.62
N CYS A 213 -18.62 22.57 -4.99
CA CYS A 213 -19.75 23.17 -5.69
C CYS A 213 -19.66 24.71 -5.74
N SER A 214 -20.10 25.31 -6.85
CA SER A 214 -20.18 26.77 -7.00
C SER A 214 -21.52 27.35 -6.54
N GLY A 215 -22.65 26.69 -6.86
CA GLY A 215 -24.01 27.19 -6.63
C GLY A 215 -24.80 26.42 -5.58
N ARG A 216 -25.94 26.99 -5.15
CA ARG A 216 -26.82 26.38 -4.13
C ARG A 216 -27.53 25.14 -4.67
N ALA A 217 -28.00 25.18 -5.91
CA ALA A 217 -28.67 24.04 -6.55
C ALA A 217 -27.71 22.87 -6.76
N GLU A 218 -26.54 23.13 -7.32
CA GLU A 218 -25.48 22.15 -7.54
C GLU A 218 -25.01 21.50 -6.25
N LYS A 219 -24.94 22.29 -5.18
CA LYS A 219 -24.61 21.79 -3.84
C LYS A 219 -25.68 20.87 -3.29
N GLU A 220 -26.96 21.19 -3.46
CA GLU A 220 -28.04 20.32 -2.98
C GLU A 220 -28.06 19.00 -3.77
N GLU A 221 -27.92 19.04 -5.09
CA GLU A 221 -27.79 17.86 -5.95
C GLU A 221 -26.60 16.97 -5.49
N SER A 222 -25.45 17.59 -5.23
CA SER A 222 -24.24 16.89 -4.77
C SER A 222 -24.39 16.29 -3.38
N LEU A 223 -25.09 16.97 -2.48
CA LEU A 223 -25.39 16.46 -1.15
C LEU A 223 -26.39 15.31 -1.21
N GLU A 224 -27.36 15.37 -2.11
CA GLU A 224 -28.32 14.29 -2.32
C GLU A 224 -27.64 13.02 -2.84
N LEU A 225 -26.75 13.15 -3.82
CA LEU A 225 -25.90 12.05 -4.25
C LEU A 225 -25.07 11.47 -3.09
N ALA A 226 -24.51 12.33 -2.24
CA ALA A 226 -23.76 11.88 -1.06
C ALA A 226 -24.65 11.16 -0.03
N ARG A 227 -25.90 11.57 0.15
CA ARG A 227 -26.89 10.87 0.99
C ARG A 227 -27.20 9.48 0.43
N GLN A 228 -27.47 9.37 -0.87
CA GLN A 228 -27.73 8.09 -1.53
C GLN A 228 -26.56 7.12 -1.37
N ILE A 229 -25.32 7.60 -1.58
CA ILE A 229 -24.12 6.79 -1.37
C ILE A 229 -24.00 6.37 0.10
N ALA A 230 -24.21 7.27 1.06
CA ALA A 230 -24.14 6.94 2.48
C ALA A 230 -25.19 5.88 2.87
N MET A 231 -26.43 6.03 2.41
CA MET A 231 -27.51 5.06 2.66
C MET A 231 -27.15 3.68 2.10
N SER A 232 -26.66 3.61 0.86
CA SER A 232 -26.22 2.33 0.25
C SER A 232 -25.06 1.63 0.98
N ASN A 233 -24.34 2.35 1.85
CA ASN A 233 -23.25 1.81 2.67
C ASN A 233 -23.65 1.60 4.15
N GLY A 234 -24.95 1.62 4.46
CA GLY A 234 -25.52 1.32 5.77
C GLY A 234 -25.53 2.48 6.76
N TYR A 235 -25.37 3.74 6.30
CA TYR A 235 -25.37 4.93 7.16
C TYR A 235 -26.75 5.61 7.29
N GLU A 236 -27.84 4.83 7.30
CA GLU A 236 -29.20 5.33 7.47
C GLU A 236 -29.35 6.11 8.78
N GLY A 237 -29.86 7.35 8.74
CA GLY A 237 -30.10 8.20 9.92
C GLY A 237 -28.86 8.70 10.69
N HIS A 238 -27.67 8.15 10.42
CA HIS A 238 -26.44 8.49 11.15
C HIS A 238 -25.65 9.66 10.54
N VAL A 239 -26.07 10.17 9.37
CA VAL A 239 -25.57 11.43 8.83
C VAL A 239 -26.34 12.58 9.47
N SER A 240 -26.11 12.79 10.76
CA SER A 240 -26.63 13.99 11.40
C SER A 240 -25.97 15.20 10.75
N THR A 241 -26.77 16.00 10.03
CA THR A 241 -26.49 17.38 9.59
C THR A 241 -26.37 18.34 10.78
N SER A 242 -25.92 17.82 11.93
CA SER A 242 -25.68 18.61 13.13
C SER A 242 -24.73 19.74 12.76
N LYS A 243 -25.34 20.92 12.65
CA LYS A 243 -24.74 22.25 12.68
C LYS A 243 -24.05 22.49 14.03
N ARG A 244 -23.33 21.52 14.58
CA ARG A 244 -22.29 21.82 15.55
C ARG A 244 -21.18 22.49 14.75
N ARG A 245 -21.33 23.82 14.59
CA ARG A 245 -20.22 24.76 14.69
C ARG A 245 -19.40 24.30 15.90
N ARG A 246 -18.48 23.35 15.71
CA ARG A 246 -17.21 23.49 16.42
C ARG A 246 -16.69 24.78 15.82
N GLN A 247 -16.75 25.85 16.62
CA GLN A 247 -15.85 26.97 16.40
C GLN A 247 -14.51 26.34 16.04
N LEU A 248 -14.04 26.68 14.85
CA LEU A 248 -12.66 26.46 14.48
C LEU A 248 -11.88 27.34 15.45
N LEU A 249 -11.69 26.87 16.69
CA LEU A 249 -10.47 27.20 17.40
C LEU A 249 -9.38 26.82 16.41
N PRO A 250 -8.52 27.76 15.99
CA PRO A 250 -7.34 27.42 15.23
C PRO A 250 -6.72 26.29 16.02
N ARG A 251 -6.69 25.09 15.44
CA ARG A 251 -5.79 24.07 15.93
C ARG A 251 -4.45 24.63 15.52
N ASN A 252 -3.89 25.51 16.37
CA ASN A 252 -2.48 25.83 16.37
C ASN A 252 -1.83 24.45 16.40
N ARG A 253 -1.46 23.99 15.20
CA ARG A 253 -0.49 22.93 15.09
C ARG A 253 0.76 23.65 15.53
N ASP A 254 1.05 23.53 16.82
CA ASP A 254 2.36 23.89 17.33
C ASP A 254 3.36 23.22 16.38
N PRO A 255 4.27 23.98 15.74
CA PRO A 255 5.25 23.42 14.80
C PRO A 255 6.24 22.46 15.48
N THR A 256 6.13 22.26 16.80
CA THR A 256 6.97 21.45 17.67
C THR A 256 6.37 20.09 18.07
N ILE A 257 5.27 19.62 17.45
CA ILE A 257 4.79 18.26 17.71
C ILE A 257 5.82 17.27 17.12
N ALA A 258 6.74 16.82 17.97
CA ALA A 258 7.55 15.64 17.75
C ALA A 258 6.65 14.51 17.21
N GLU A 259 7.10 13.83 16.15
CA GLU A 259 6.37 12.72 15.55
C GLU A 259 5.99 11.72 16.66
N LYS A 260 4.70 11.64 16.97
CA LYS A 260 4.22 10.72 17.99
C LYS A 260 4.56 9.29 17.59
N ILE A 261 5.08 8.51 18.52
CA ILE A 261 5.40 7.11 18.30
C ILE A 261 4.09 6.34 18.02
N PRO A 262 3.98 5.62 16.89
CA PRO A 262 2.78 4.85 16.58
C PRO A 262 2.71 3.59 17.45
N PHE A 263 1.64 3.45 18.22
CA PHE A 263 1.31 2.25 18.97
C PHE A 263 0.18 1.51 18.27
N CYS A 264 0.57 0.48 17.51
CA CYS A 264 -0.30 -0.30 16.65
C CYS A 264 -0.99 -1.44 17.40
N LEU A 265 -2.31 -1.50 17.36
CA LEU A 265 -3.11 -2.52 18.06
C LEU A 265 -4.24 -3.05 17.19
N PRO A 266 -4.61 -4.33 17.28
CA PRO A 266 -5.83 -4.84 16.67
C PRO A 266 -7.07 -4.08 17.17
N PHE A 267 -7.96 -3.71 16.26
CA PHE A 267 -9.27 -3.17 16.64
C PHE A 267 -10.16 -4.31 17.17
N ILE A 268 -10.56 -4.20 18.43
CA ILE A 268 -11.47 -5.14 19.10
C ILE A 268 -12.87 -4.51 19.16
N SER A 269 -12.99 -3.38 19.87
CA SER A 269 -14.23 -2.61 19.96
C SER A 269 -13.94 -1.14 20.33
N ASP A 270 -14.90 -0.24 20.12
CA ASP A 270 -14.75 1.17 20.48
C ASP A 270 -14.57 1.35 22.01
N GLU A 271 -15.15 0.45 22.83
CA GLU A 271 -15.02 0.45 24.29
C GLU A 271 -13.57 0.15 24.71
N VAL A 272 -12.98 -0.92 24.16
CA VAL A 272 -11.59 -1.29 24.41
C VAL A 272 -10.66 -0.16 23.96
N SER A 273 -10.89 0.39 22.78
CA SER A 273 -10.10 1.52 22.26
C SER A 273 -10.21 2.77 23.13
N THR A 274 -11.37 3.00 23.74
CA THR A 274 -11.58 4.11 24.68
C THR A 274 -10.83 3.87 25.98
N ALA A 275 -10.87 2.64 26.52
CA ALA A 275 -10.13 2.25 27.72
C ALA A 275 -8.62 2.42 27.52
N ILE A 276 -8.07 1.95 26.40
CA ILE A 276 -6.63 2.09 26.06
C ILE A 276 -6.23 3.57 25.98
N ARG A 277 -7.02 4.39 25.28
CA ARG A 277 -6.77 5.84 25.20
C ARG A 277 -6.85 6.50 26.58
N GLN A 278 -7.73 6.03 27.47
CA GLN A 278 -7.82 6.53 28.84
C GLN A 278 -6.58 6.14 29.66
N CYS A 279 -6.09 4.91 29.52
CA CYS A 279 -4.83 4.48 30.15
C CYS A 279 -3.65 5.35 29.71
N LEU A 280 -3.50 5.59 28.39
CA LEU A 280 -2.43 6.46 27.90
C LEU A 280 -2.50 7.89 28.43
N ARG A 281 -3.71 8.43 28.63
CA ARG A 281 -3.89 9.75 29.26
C ARG A 281 -3.52 9.72 30.74
N ARG A 282 -3.94 8.69 31.48
CA ARG A 282 -3.60 8.53 32.91
C ARG A 282 -2.10 8.40 33.12
N SER A 283 -1.40 7.75 32.19
CA SER A 283 0.06 7.61 32.20
C SER A 283 0.81 8.81 31.60
N ALA A 284 0.11 9.90 31.24
CA ALA A 284 0.69 11.09 30.56
C ALA A 284 1.42 10.79 29.23
N LEU A 285 1.15 9.64 28.60
CA LEU A 285 1.77 9.21 27.33
C LEU A 285 1.04 9.73 26.10
N ASN A 286 -0.13 10.35 26.25
CA ASN A 286 -0.97 10.80 25.12
C ASN A 286 -0.32 11.88 24.24
N ASN A 287 0.75 12.53 24.70
CA ASN A 287 1.53 13.50 23.92
C ASN A 287 2.69 12.86 23.16
N ILE A 288 3.13 11.67 23.57
CA ILE A 288 4.26 10.94 22.99
C ILE A 288 3.76 9.85 22.03
N VAL A 289 2.68 9.17 22.39
CA VAL A 289 2.17 8.00 21.68
C VAL A 289 0.90 8.31 20.91
N SER A 290 0.80 7.77 19.69
CA SER A 290 -0.43 7.78 18.89
C SER A 290 -0.97 6.35 18.73
N VAL A 291 -2.22 6.13 19.16
CA VAL A 291 -2.87 4.82 19.00
C VAL A 291 -3.29 4.66 17.54
N VAL A 292 -2.81 3.58 16.91
CA VAL A 292 -3.17 3.18 15.55
C VAL A 292 -3.91 1.86 15.62
N GLU A 293 -5.22 1.89 15.38
CA GLU A 293 -6.06 0.70 15.41
C GLU A 293 -6.07 0.02 14.04
N ILE A 294 -5.67 -1.25 14.01
CA ILE A 294 -5.59 -2.09 12.82
C ILE A 294 -6.86 -2.93 12.76
N PRO A 295 -7.75 -2.70 11.78
CA PRO A 295 -8.93 -3.54 11.58
C PRO A 295 -8.54 -5.00 11.36
N PRO A 296 -9.37 -5.97 11.79
CA PRO A 296 -9.10 -7.38 11.55
C PRO A 296 -8.99 -7.67 10.04
N GLY A 297 -8.27 -8.73 9.70
CA GLY A 297 -8.17 -9.17 8.31
C GLY A 297 -9.55 -9.43 7.72
N ASN A 298 -9.87 -8.84 6.56
CA ASN A 298 -11.15 -9.05 5.89
C ASN A 298 -11.34 -10.51 5.44
N LEU A 299 -12.58 -10.91 5.13
CA LEU A 299 -12.87 -12.26 4.61
C LEU A 299 -11.98 -12.62 3.42
N LYS A 300 -11.65 -11.66 2.54
CA LYS A 300 -10.70 -11.91 1.46
C LYS A 300 -9.33 -12.33 2.01
N ARG A 301 -8.75 -11.64 2.99
CA ARG A 301 -7.47 -12.01 3.60
C ARG A 301 -7.54 -13.33 4.38
N GLN A 302 -8.69 -13.64 5.00
CA GLN A 302 -8.89 -14.87 5.76
C GLN A 302 -9.16 -16.10 4.86
N LEU A 303 -10.05 -15.95 3.87
CA LEU A 303 -10.52 -17.01 2.97
C LEU A 303 -9.68 -17.09 1.68
N VAL A 304 -9.38 -15.95 1.09
CA VAL A 304 -8.40 -15.81 0.00
C VAL A 304 -7.02 -15.62 0.63
N ARG A 305 -6.55 -16.67 1.32
CA ARG A 305 -5.12 -16.94 1.24
C ARG A 305 -4.87 -17.09 -0.25
N ASN A 306 -4.07 -16.21 -0.86
CA ASN A 306 -3.60 -16.42 -2.21
C ASN A 306 -3.04 -17.85 -2.27
N ARG A 307 -3.84 -18.82 -2.74
CA ARG A 307 -3.42 -20.17 -3.09
C ARG A 307 -2.58 -20.12 -4.36
N MET A 308 -1.77 -19.07 -4.52
CA MET A 308 -0.95 -18.88 -5.72
C MET A 308 0.18 -19.91 -5.82
N TYR A 309 0.41 -20.66 -4.74
CA TYR A 309 1.25 -21.84 -4.68
C TYR A 309 0.67 -22.69 -3.55
N ASP A 310 -0.03 -23.77 -3.87
CA ASP A 310 0.21 -24.97 -3.09
C ASP A 310 1.74 -25.12 -3.11
N ARG A 311 2.38 -24.90 -1.96
CA ARG A 311 3.84 -24.93 -1.88
C ARG A 311 4.23 -26.37 -2.08
N PHE A 312 4.34 -26.82 -3.33
CA PHE A 312 4.76 -28.19 -3.59
C PHE A 312 6.14 -28.37 -3.00
N CYS A 313 6.27 -29.35 -2.13
CA CYS A 313 7.55 -29.73 -1.59
C CYS A 313 8.36 -30.35 -2.72
N ILE A 314 9.30 -29.59 -3.29
CA ILE A 314 10.27 -30.09 -4.27
C ILE A 314 11.52 -30.68 -3.60
N THR A 315 11.55 -30.73 -2.26
CA THR A 315 12.71 -31.25 -1.53
C THR A 315 12.64 -32.78 -1.49
N PRO A 316 13.62 -33.49 -2.08
CA PRO A 316 13.68 -34.95 -1.99
C PRO A 316 13.86 -35.36 -0.52
N ASN A 317 13.14 -36.40 -0.09
CA ASN A 317 13.15 -36.92 1.29
C ASN A 317 12.90 -35.86 2.37
N CYS A 318 11.98 -34.93 2.10
CA CYS A 318 11.61 -33.91 3.07
C CYS A 318 11.05 -34.53 4.35
N VAL A 319 11.69 -34.26 5.49
CA VAL A 319 11.23 -34.75 6.81
C VAL A 319 10.07 -33.94 7.40
N VAL A 320 9.77 -32.76 6.84
CA VAL A 320 8.76 -31.84 7.37
C VAL A 320 7.37 -32.10 6.80
N CYS A 321 7.28 -32.51 5.54
CA CYS A 321 5.99 -32.72 4.87
C CYS A 321 5.26 -34.01 5.26
N PRO A 322 5.92 -35.16 5.50
CA PRO A 322 5.24 -36.38 5.91
C PRO A 322 4.49 -36.25 7.24
N THR A 323 5.02 -35.46 8.18
CA THR A 323 4.43 -35.25 9.50
C THR A 323 3.60 -33.97 9.61
N GLY A 324 3.65 -33.11 8.58
CA GLY A 324 2.98 -31.82 8.52
C GLY A 324 1.99 -31.71 7.36
N LYS A 325 1.50 -30.49 7.11
CA LYS A 325 0.71 -30.24 5.89
C LYS A 325 1.66 -30.13 4.69
N PRO A 326 1.30 -30.66 3.50
CA PRO A 326 2.07 -30.47 2.28
C PRO A 326 2.41 -28.98 2.07
N GLY A 327 3.70 -28.69 1.89
CA GLY A 327 4.21 -27.32 1.67
C GLY A 327 4.55 -26.49 2.89
N ASN A 328 4.29 -26.99 4.10
CA ASN A 328 4.77 -26.34 5.33
C ASN A 328 6.29 -26.22 5.38
N CYS A 329 7.01 -27.13 4.73
CA CYS A 329 8.46 -27.10 4.61
C CYS A 329 9.01 -25.84 3.92
N MET A 330 8.20 -25.18 3.09
CA MET A 330 8.56 -23.95 2.40
C MET A 330 8.10 -22.68 3.14
N CYS A 331 7.56 -22.82 4.36
CA CYS A 331 7.26 -21.68 5.22
C CYS A 331 8.52 -21.00 5.73
N SER A 332 8.46 -19.68 5.81
CA SER A 332 9.52 -18.80 6.31
C SER A 332 8.94 -17.92 7.43
N GLY A 333 9.81 -17.47 8.33
CA GLY A 333 9.40 -16.76 9.54
C GLY A 333 8.62 -17.67 10.48
N VAL A 334 9.12 -18.89 10.72
CA VAL A 334 8.42 -19.89 11.55
C VAL A 334 9.19 -20.21 12.81
N ILE A 335 8.45 -20.49 13.88
CA ILE A 335 8.93 -21.16 15.08
C ILE A 335 8.55 -22.63 14.93
N TYR A 336 9.52 -23.53 15.05
CA TYR A 336 9.35 -24.96 14.85
C TYR A 336 9.86 -25.77 16.04
N LEU A 337 9.28 -26.96 16.19
CA LEU A 337 9.61 -27.98 17.16
C LEU A 337 10.17 -29.19 16.41
N ILE A 338 11.32 -29.70 16.85
CA ILE A 338 11.88 -30.98 16.43
C ILE A 338 11.76 -31.93 17.62
N THR A 339 11.16 -33.09 17.41
CA THR A 339 11.04 -34.15 18.42
C THR A 339 11.84 -35.36 17.95
N CYS A 340 12.67 -35.90 18.85
CA CYS A 340 13.36 -37.17 18.63
C CYS A 340 12.37 -38.33 18.79
N ILE A 341 12.24 -39.19 17.78
CA ILE A 341 11.25 -40.28 17.80
C ILE A 341 11.67 -41.39 18.78
N SER A 342 12.97 -41.60 18.99
CA SER A 342 13.49 -42.68 19.86
C SER A 342 13.39 -42.37 21.36
N CYS A 343 13.58 -41.12 21.78
CA CYS A 343 13.57 -40.75 23.21
C CYS A 343 12.55 -39.67 23.58
N GLY A 344 11.83 -39.09 22.61
CA GLY A 344 10.81 -38.06 22.86
C GLY A 344 11.36 -36.67 23.21
N GLU A 345 12.68 -36.51 23.30
CA GLU A 345 13.30 -35.22 23.59
C GLU A 345 12.97 -34.17 22.52
N GLU A 346 12.87 -32.92 22.94
CA GLU A 346 12.41 -31.81 22.11
C GLU A 346 13.50 -30.74 21.90
N TYR A 347 13.48 -30.09 20.74
CA TYR A 347 14.24 -28.89 20.38
C TYR A 347 13.31 -27.86 19.75
N ILE A 348 13.38 -26.60 20.19
CA ILE A 348 12.62 -25.48 19.61
C ILE A 348 13.60 -24.51 18.95
N GLY A 349 13.26 -24.06 17.74
CA GLY A 349 14.06 -23.08 17.03
C GLY A 349 13.22 -22.16 16.12
N GLU A 350 13.81 -21.04 15.70
CA GLU A 350 13.24 -20.15 14.68
C GLU A 350 13.97 -20.20 13.34
N THR A 351 13.28 -19.79 12.28
CA THR A 351 13.94 -19.45 11.02
C THR A 351 13.22 -18.36 10.22
N ALA A 352 14.01 -17.40 9.72
CA ALA A 352 13.58 -16.46 8.67
C ALA A 352 13.55 -17.08 7.27
N ARG A 353 14.24 -18.21 7.05
CA ARG A 353 14.38 -18.90 5.75
C ARG A 353 13.33 -20.01 5.60
N PRO A 354 13.18 -20.63 4.41
CA PRO A 354 12.36 -21.82 4.27
C PRO A 354 12.76 -22.91 5.29
N LEU A 355 11.76 -23.43 6.02
CA LEU A 355 11.95 -24.42 7.08
C LEU A 355 12.75 -25.64 6.61
N CYS A 356 12.53 -26.12 5.37
CA CYS A 356 13.27 -27.24 4.80
C CYS A 356 14.78 -27.01 4.76
N ALA A 357 15.24 -25.78 4.48
CA ALA A 357 16.65 -25.44 4.47
C ALA A 357 17.22 -25.51 5.89
N ARG A 358 16.49 -24.97 6.86
CA ARG A 358 16.91 -24.99 8.27
C ARG A 358 16.95 -26.41 8.84
N ILE A 359 15.96 -27.24 8.53
CA ILE A 359 15.95 -28.64 8.98
C ILE A 359 17.07 -29.44 8.34
N ARG A 360 17.42 -29.18 7.07
CA ARG A 360 18.57 -29.83 6.42
C ARG A 360 19.88 -29.52 7.14
N GLU A 361 20.08 -28.30 7.60
CA GLU A 361 21.25 -27.91 8.41
C GLU A 361 21.32 -28.71 9.72
N HIS A 362 20.18 -28.87 10.40
CA HIS A 362 20.10 -29.69 11.62
C HIS A 362 20.40 -31.17 11.34
N LEU A 363 19.89 -31.71 10.22
CA LEU A 363 20.14 -33.08 9.81
C LEU A 363 21.61 -33.33 9.40
N ASP A 364 22.27 -32.39 8.72
CA ASP A 364 23.72 -32.45 8.44
C ASP A 364 24.53 -32.46 9.75
N GLY A 365 24.14 -31.61 10.72
CA GLY A 365 24.71 -31.61 12.07
C GLY A 365 24.55 -32.95 12.79
N LYS A 366 23.36 -33.56 12.69
CA LYS A 366 23.06 -34.91 13.22
C LYS A 366 23.92 -35.99 12.56
N GLN A 367 23.99 -36.00 11.22
CA GLN A 367 24.72 -37.01 10.46
C GLN A 367 26.23 -36.99 10.77
N ARG A 368 26.81 -35.79 10.90
CA ARG A 368 28.22 -35.61 11.25
C ARG A 368 28.51 -35.67 12.75
N SER A 369 27.50 -35.91 13.59
CA SER A 369 27.61 -35.92 15.06
C SER A 369 28.31 -34.67 15.63
N ARG A 370 28.03 -33.49 15.05
CA ARG A 370 28.68 -32.23 15.46
C ARG A 370 28.19 -31.79 16.83
N GLU A 371 29.11 -31.74 17.79
CA GLU A 371 28.82 -31.31 19.17
C GLU A 371 28.30 -29.88 19.26
N SER A 372 28.65 -29.01 18.32
CA SER A 372 28.19 -27.61 18.28
C SER A 372 26.72 -27.48 17.87
N THR A 373 26.10 -28.54 17.34
CA THR A 373 24.70 -28.53 16.90
C THR A 373 23.81 -29.26 17.92
N PRO A 374 22.56 -28.81 18.16
CA PRO A 374 21.66 -29.47 19.10
C PRO A 374 21.45 -30.95 18.81
N LEU A 375 21.13 -31.30 17.56
CA LEU A 375 20.88 -32.69 17.16
C LEU A 375 22.16 -33.55 17.13
N GLY A 376 23.31 -32.98 16.75
CA GLY A 376 24.58 -33.70 16.76
C GLY A 376 25.04 -34.02 18.18
N ASN A 377 24.91 -33.08 19.12
CA ASN A 377 25.18 -33.33 20.52
C ASN A 377 24.20 -34.35 21.12
N HIS A 378 22.90 -34.22 20.81
CA HIS A 378 21.89 -35.17 21.26
C HIS A 378 22.18 -36.60 20.79
N ARG A 379 22.55 -36.79 19.52
CA ARG A 379 22.95 -38.10 18.97
C ARG A 379 24.06 -38.76 19.77
N ARG A 380 25.08 -37.99 20.13
CA ARG A 380 26.26 -38.52 20.80
C ARG A 380 25.98 -38.82 22.28
N VAL A 381 25.27 -37.93 22.97
CA VAL A 381 25.09 -38.00 24.43
C VAL A 381 23.91 -38.90 24.83
N GLN A 382 22.83 -38.91 24.04
CA GLN A 382 21.59 -39.63 24.40
C GLN A 382 21.40 -40.92 23.59
N HIS A 383 22.17 -41.12 22.53
CA HIS A 383 22.07 -42.29 21.66
C HIS A 383 23.40 -42.98 21.39
N ASP A 384 24.48 -42.64 22.12
CA ASP A 384 25.82 -43.23 21.95
C ASP A 384 26.29 -43.26 20.48
N GLY A 385 25.90 -42.27 19.69
CA GLY A 385 26.23 -42.18 18.27
C GLY A 385 25.31 -42.96 17.33
N ALA A 386 24.34 -43.74 17.84
CA ALA A 386 23.30 -44.37 17.04
C ALA A 386 22.44 -43.32 16.33
N ASN A 387 21.96 -43.65 15.12
CA ASN A 387 21.11 -42.76 14.34
C ASN A 387 19.65 -42.81 14.86
N PHE A 388 18.93 -41.70 14.76
CA PHE A 388 17.52 -41.60 15.19
C PHE A 388 16.69 -40.76 14.20
N ASP A 389 15.39 -41.00 14.14
CA ASP A 389 14.47 -40.22 13.32
C ASP A 389 13.84 -39.05 14.08
N VAL A 390 13.40 -38.03 13.34
CA VAL A 390 12.85 -36.79 13.90
C VAL A 390 11.49 -36.47 13.31
N ASN A 391 10.62 -35.91 14.14
CA ASN A 391 9.38 -35.27 13.72
C ASN A 391 9.52 -33.75 13.80
N VAL A 392 9.03 -33.02 12.80
CA VAL A 392 9.04 -31.55 12.77
C VAL A 392 7.62 -30.99 12.76
N LYS A 393 7.33 -30.08 13.68
CA LYS A 393 6.05 -29.37 13.77
C LYS A 393 6.26 -27.85 13.76
N ILE A 394 5.41 -27.12 13.03
CA ILE A 394 5.37 -25.66 13.13
C ILE A 394 4.50 -25.28 14.33
N LEU A 395 5.05 -24.50 15.25
CA LEU A 395 4.35 -24.00 16.43
C LEU A 395 3.62 -22.68 16.11
N ALA A 396 4.31 -21.75 15.46
CA ALA A 396 3.78 -20.44 15.09
C ALA A 396 4.50 -19.87 13.87
N GLN A 397 3.92 -18.84 13.25
CA GLN A 397 4.51 -18.10 12.14
C GLN A 397 4.49 -16.60 12.45
N GLU A 398 5.66 -15.98 12.44
CA GLU A 398 5.88 -14.56 12.69
C GLU A 398 6.96 -14.03 11.72
N PRO A 399 6.60 -13.23 10.70
CA PRO A 399 7.57 -12.70 9.73
C PRO A 399 8.55 -11.69 10.34
N GLU A 400 8.16 -10.91 11.36
CA GLU A 400 9.03 -9.92 11.98
C GLU A 400 10.11 -10.60 12.84
N THR A 401 11.38 -10.25 12.63
CA THR A 401 12.51 -10.95 13.27
C THR A 401 12.55 -10.78 14.78
N SER A 402 12.34 -9.57 15.28
CA SER A 402 12.25 -9.24 16.72
C SER A 402 11.13 -10.04 17.39
N ALA A 403 9.90 -9.91 16.88
CA ALA A 403 8.74 -10.61 17.43
C ALA A 403 8.90 -12.14 17.37
N ARG A 404 9.48 -12.68 16.30
CA ARG A 404 9.73 -14.12 16.15
C ARG A 404 10.74 -14.65 17.17
N LYS A 405 11.85 -13.95 17.41
CA LYS A 405 12.83 -14.32 18.45
C LYS A 405 12.22 -14.26 19.85
N THR A 406 11.37 -13.27 20.10
CA THR A 406 10.62 -13.20 21.35
C THR A 406 9.71 -14.41 21.51
N LEU A 407 8.92 -14.76 20.48
CA LEU A 407 8.05 -15.93 20.51
C LEU A 407 8.83 -17.26 20.68
N GLU A 408 9.99 -17.40 20.03
CA GLU A 408 10.88 -18.56 20.23
C GLU A 408 11.31 -18.69 21.70
N ALA A 409 11.78 -17.60 22.31
CA ALA A 409 12.17 -17.58 23.72
C ALA A 409 11.01 -17.95 24.65
N LEU A 410 9.80 -17.44 24.37
CA LEU A 410 8.57 -17.78 25.10
C LEU A 410 8.27 -19.29 25.00
N TRP A 411 8.37 -19.87 23.80
CA TRP A 411 8.13 -21.30 23.60
C TRP A 411 9.18 -22.19 24.29
N ILE A 412 10.45 -21.81 24.24
CA ILE A 412 11.53 -22.51 24.95
C ILE A 412 11.28 -22.48 26.46
N GLN A 413 10.87 -21.33 27.00
CA GLN A 413 10.58 -21.23 28.42
C GLN A 413 9.35 -22.04 28.84
N ALA A 414 8.26 -21.97 28.07
CA ALA A 414 7.02 -22.67 28.37
C ALA A 414 7.16 -24.20 28.29
N LYS A 415 7.88 -24.72 27.28
CA LYS A 415 8.07 -26.18 27.09
C LYS A 415 9.32 -26.74 27.78
N ASN A 416 10.29 -25.90 28.12
CA ASN A 416 11.58 -26.27 28.71
C ASN A 416 12.28 -27.48 28.02
N PRO A 417 12.48 -27.44 26.69
CA PRO A 417 13.09 -28.55 25.92
C PRO A 417 14.55 -28.80 26.31
N LYS A 418 14.96 -30.07 26.47
CA LYS A 418 16.32 -30.41 26.92
C LYS A 418 17.40 -30.26 25.86
N MET A 419 17.05 -30.25 24.56
CA MET A 419 18.05 -30.07 23.50
C MET A 419 18.48 -28.61 23.29
N ASN A 420 17.74 -27.63 23.83
CA ASN A 420 18.08 -26.22 23.75
C ASN A 420 19.16 -25.85 24.76
N ARG A 421 20.10 -24.98 24.37
CA ARG A 421 21.19 -24.52 25.24
C ARG A 421 20.81 -23.35 26.13
N LYS A 422 19.59 -22.80 25.97
CA LYS A 422 19.00 -21.69 26.74
C LYS A 422 19.75 -20.35 26.65
N GLU A 423 20.93 -20.31 26.04
CA GLU A 423 21.63 -19.10 25.59
C GLU A 423 20.75 -18.25 24.66
N GLU A 424 19.83 -18.90 23.94
CA GLU A 424 18.84 -18.32 23.03
C GLU A 424 17.83 -17.39 23.74
N CYS A 425 17.71 -17.45 25.08
CA CYS A 425 16.71 -16.73 25.87
C CYS A 425 17.25 -15.51 26.65
N LEU A 426 18.57 -15.30 26.70
CA LEU A 426 19.20 -14.47 27.74
C LEU A 426 18.81 -12.98 27.75
N SER A 427 18.57 -12.37 26.58
CA SER A 427 18.25 -10.94 26.49
C SER A 427 16.77 -10.62 26.65
N ILE A 428 15.87 -11.56 26.30
CA ILE A 428 14.42 -11.30 26.20
C ILE A 428 13.69 -11.71 27.49
N THR A 429 14.16 -12.76 28.17
CA THR A 429 13.47 -13.30 29.35
C THR A 429 13.54 -12.39 30.57
N ARG A 430 14.61 -11.62 30.80
CA ARG A 430 14.67 -10.70 31.96
C ARG A 430 13.64 -9.58 31.90
N GLU A 431 13.38 -9.01 30.71
CA GLU A 431 12.45 -7.89 30.55
C GLU A 431 10.99 -8.35 30.48
N LEU A 432 10.75 -9.54 29.92
CA LEU A 432 9.39 -10.07 29.72
C LEU A 432 8.94 -11.05 30.81
N ALA A 433 9.82 -11.48 31.72
CA ALA A 433 9.51 -12.42 32.81
C ALA A 433 8.21 -12.11 33.57
N PRO A 434 7.90 -10.85 33.94
CA PRO A 434 6.69 -10.52 34.69
C PRO A 434 5.38 -10.76 33.92
N TYR A 435 5.43 -10.87 32.60
CA TYR A 435 4.24 -10.97 31.74
C TYR A 435 3.95 -12.41 31.28
N LEU A 436 4.79 -13.37 31.66
CA LEU A 436 4.71 -14.76 31.20
C LEU A 436 3.55 -15.54 31.82
N GLU A 437 3.22 -15.26 33.08
CA GLU A 437 2.08 -15.90 33.77
C GLU A 437 0.72 -15.50 33.18
N LEU A 438 0.68 -14.46 32.33
CA LEU A 438 -0.54 -13.98 31.68
C LEU A 438 -0.78 -14.60 30.29
N LEU A 439 0.18 -15.32 29.73
CA LEU A 439 0.18 -15.77 28.33
C LEU A 439 -0.11 -17.28 28.16
N PHE A 440 -0.14 -18.05 29.25
CA PHE A 440 -0.40 -19.50 29.24
C PHE A 440 -1.31 -19.94 30.38
#